data_AF-A0A534TSE5-F1
#
_entry.id   AF-A0A534TSE5-F1
#
_cell.length_a   1.000
_cell.length_b   1.000
_cell.length_c   1.000
_cell.angle_alpha   90.00
_cell.angle_beta   90.00
_cell.angle_gamma   90.00
#
_symmetry.space_group_name_H-M   'P 1'
#
loop_
_entity.id
_entity.type
_entity.pdbx_description
1 polymer ?
#
loop_
_entity_poly.entity_id
_entity_poly.type
_entity_poly.pdbx_seq_one_letter_code
_entity_poly.pdbx_strand_id
1 'polypeptide(L)' 'MKTGDSVKTTKLIRSQKTGVLLPRQGTIVRDVENLGRKLILVDFGPAGEEYLFPNEVLAETSNSQMLNCHS' A
#
# COMPACT_ATOMS: atom_id res chain seq x y z
N MET A 1 -3.47 -8.50 0.46
CA MET A 1 -2.29 -7.67 0.74
C MET A 1 -1.36 -8.47 1.61
N LYS A 2 -0.18 -8.79 1.10
CA LYS A 2 0.92 -9.44 1.82
C LYS A 2 2.20 -8.62 1.59
N THR A 3 3.19 -8.82 2.45
CA THR A 3 4.54 -8.32 2.21
C THR A 3 5.03 -8.70 0.81
N GLY A 4 5.60 -7.73 0.11
CA GLY A 4 6.05 -7.83 -1.28
C GLY A 4 5.00 -7.46 -2.33
N ASP A 5 3.73 -7.28 -1.96
CA ASP A 5 2.72 -6.80 -2.93
C ASP A 5 2.93 -5.31 -3.24
N SER A 6 2.74 -4.95 -4.52
CA SER A 6 2.59 -3.56 -4.92
C SER A 6 1.22 -3.02 -4.52
N VAL A 7 1.22 -1.82 -3.97
CA VAL A 7 0.03 -1.10 -3.55
C VAL A 7 0.00 0.29 -4.14
N LYS A 8 -1.22 0.77 -4.34
CA LYS A 8 -1.49 2.13 -4.77
C LYS A 8 -2.16 2.91 -3.66
N THR A 9 -1.71 4.13 -3.40
CA THR A 9 -2.40 5.00 -2.45
C THR A 9 -3.70 5.52 -3.04
N THR A 10 -4.76 5.55 -2.24
CA THR A 10 -6.09 6.07 -2.64
C THR A 10 -6.10 7.59 -2.76
N LYS A 11 -5.22 8.25 -2.00
CA LYS A 11 -5.05 9.69 -1.94
C LYS A 11 -3.58 10.08 -2.06
N LEU A 12 -3.34 11.36 -2.31
CA LEU A 12 -2.02 11.94 -2.19
C LEU A 12 -1.62 11.96 -0.73
N ILE A 13 -0.47 11.35 -0.41
CA ILE A 13 0.06 11.30 0.94
C ILE A 13 1.33 12.12 0.97
N ARG A 14 1.46 12.97 1.96
CA ARG A 14 2.67 13.75 2.22
C ARG A 14 3.47 13.01 3.28
N SER A 15 4.75 12.77 3.00
CA SER A 15 5.64 12.15 3.97
C SER A 15 5.73 13.02 5.22
N GLN A 16 5.57 12.40 6.38
CA GLN A 16 5.72 13.12 7.66
C GLN A 16 7.19 13.40 7.97
N LYS A 17 8.11 12.60 7.43
CA LYS A 17 9.56 12.75 7.64
C LYS A 17 10.17 13.82 6.76
N THR A 18 9.87 13.79 5.46
CA THR A 18 10.54 14.64 4.46
C THR A 18 9.67 15.81 4.00
N GLY A 19 8.36 15.77 4.25
CA GLY A 19 7.42 16.75 3.74
C GLY A 19 7.20 16.68 2.23
N VAL A 20 7.71 15.66 1.55
CA VAL A 20 7.55 15.45 0.10
C VAL A 20 6.26 14.68 -0.16
N LEU A 21 5.65 14.90 -1.33
CA LEU A 21 4.52 14.09 -1.78
C LEU A 21 5.01 12.70 -2.19
N LEU A 22 4.47 11.67 -1.54
CA LEU A 22 4.80 10.29 -1.85
C LEU A 22 4.25 9.93 -3.23
N PRO A 23 4.98 9.13 -4.01
CA PRO A 23 4.47 8.47 -5.20
C PRO A 23 3.16 7.73 -4.90
N ARG A 24 2.28 7.63 -5.89
CA ARG A 24 1.00 6.90 -5.71
C ARG A 24 1.18 5.39 -5.63
N GLN A 25 2.35 4.86 -5.91
CA GLN A 25 2.62 3.43 -5.96
C GLN A 25 3.81 3.13 -5.04
N GLY A 26 3.74 2.02 -4.32
CA GLY A 26 4.81 1.54 -3.45
C GLY A 26 4.67 0.05 -3.19
N THR A 27 5.60 -0.52 -2.43
CA THR A 27 5.65 -1.94 -2.12
C THR A 27 5.49 -2.17 -0.63
N ILE A 28 4.63 -3.11 -0.24
CA ILE A 28 4.47 -3.46 1.17
C ILE A 28 5.74 -4.14 1.69
N VAL A 29 6.39 -3.54 2.68
CA VAL A 29 7.56 -4.13 3.35
C VAL A 29 7.10 -4.99 4.53
N ARG A 30 6.15 -4.49 5.32
CA ARG A 30 5.59 -5.20 6.47
C ARG A 30 4.29 -4.59 6.92
N ASP A 31 3.53 -5.34 7.70
CA ASP A 31 2.43 -4.82 8.50
C ASP A 31 2.71 -4.94 10.00
N VAL A 32 2.19 -3.99 10.76
CA VAL A 32 2.31 -3.92 12.21
C VAL A 32 0.90 -3.73 12.78
N GLU A 33 0.57 -4.52 13.78
CA GLU A 33 -0.66 -4.35 14.55
C GLU A 33 -0.34 -3.82 15.94
N ASN A 34 -1.02 -2.75 16.35
CA ASN A 34 -0.87 -2.17 17.68
C ASN A 34 -2.24 -1.75 18.23
N LEU A 35 -2.63 -2.31 19.38
CA LEU A 35 -3.90 -2.01 20.06
C LEU A 35 -5.13 -2.13 19.14
N GLY A 36 -5.15 -3.16 18.28
CA GLY A 36 -6.23 -3.37 17.30
C GLY A 36 -6.21 -2.44 16.09
N ARG A 37 -5.16 -1.62 15.92
CA ARG A 37 -4.94 -0.82 14.72
C ARG A 37 -3.84 -1.44 13.88
N LYS A 38 -4.17 -1.73 12.62
CA LYS A 38 -3.21 -2.21 11.63
C LYS A 38 -2.60 -1.04 10.86
N LEU A 39 -1.28 -1.04 10.74
CA LEU A 39 -0.50 -0.14 9.90
C LEU A 39 0.33 -0.96 8.93
N ILE A 40 0.52 -0.43 7.72
CA ILE A 40 1.27 -1.07 6.65
C ILE A 40 2.45 -0.17 6.33
N LEU A 41 3.66 -0.69 6.47
CA LEU A 41 4.87 -0.01 6.01
C LEU A 41 5.00 -0.23 4.51
N VAL A 42 4.98 0.87 3.76
CA VAL A 42 5.09 0.88 2.31
C VAL A 42 6.39 1.59 1.94
N ASP A 43 7.22 0.92 1.14
CA ASP A 43 8.40 1.50 0.52
C ASP A 43 8.01 2.20 -0.79
N PHE A 44 8.37 3.48 -0.90
CA PHE A 44 8.16 4.32 -2.08
C PHE A 44 9.47 4.58 -2.84
N GLY A 45 10.45 3.69 -2.70
CA GLY A 45 11.78 3.78 -3.28
C GLY A 45 12.52 5.06 -2.84
N PRO A 46 12.86 5.98 -3.75
CA PRO A 46 13.64 7.18 -3.43
C PRO A 46 12.93 8.14 -2.48
N ALA A 47 11.60 8.07 -2.36
CA ALA A 47 10.83 8.86 -1.39
C ALA A 47 10.90 8.30 0.04
N GLY A 48 11.38 7.06 0.20
CA GLY A 48 11.53 6.36 1.46
C GLY A 48 10.31 5.54 1.88
N GLU A 49 10.33 5.07 3.12
CA GLU A 49 9.29 4.22 3.69
C GLU A 49 8.33 5.01 4.60
N GLU A 50 7.03 4.75 4.46
CA GLU A 50 5.99 5.40 5.25
C GLU A 50 4.96 4.40 5.79
N TYR A 51 4.50 4.63 7.01
CA TYR A 51 3.40 3.86 7.59
C TYR A 51 2.06 4.44 7.14
N LEU A 52 1.27 3.60 6.48
CA LEU A 52 -0.05 3.96 5.99
C LEU A 52 -1.13 3.09 6.63
N PHE A 53 -2.34 3.64 6.70
CA PHE A 53 -3.49 2.85 7.10
C PHE A 53 -3.93 1.92 5.95
N PRO A 54 -4.48 0.72 6.26
CA PRO A 54 -5.02 -0.18 5.26
C PRO A 54 -6.10 0.43 4.38
N ASN A 55 -6.84 1.45 4.86
CA ASN A 55 -7.84 2.15 4.05
C ASN A 55 -7.24 3.14 3.04
N GLU A 56 -5.98 3.54 3.24
CA GLU A 56 -5.29 4.52 2.41
C GLU A 56 -4.56 3.87 1.24
N VAL A 57 -4.50 2.53 1.23
CA VAL A 57 -3.82 1.74 0.21
C VAL A 57 -4.79 0.73 -0.41
N LEU A 58 -4.65 0.55 -1.72
CA LEU A 58 -5.33 -0.50 -2.47
C LEU A 58 -4.27 -1.46 -2.98
N ALA A 59 -4.54 -2.76 -2.86
CA ALA A 59 -3.72 -3.75 -3.53
C ALA A 59 -3.88 -3.53 -5.02
N GLU A 60 -2.77 -3.41 -5.74
CA GLU A 60 -2.83 -3.70 -7.17
C GLU A 60 -2.99 -5.21 -7.31
N THR A 61 -4.23 -5.67 -7.20
CA THR A 61 -4.61 -6.95 -7.78
C THR A 61 -4.33 -6.83 -9.27
N SER A 62 -3.20 -7.36 -9.73
CA SER A 62 -3.06 -7.76 -11.12
C SER A 62 -4.28 -8.62 -11.42
N ASN A 63 -5.22 -8.04 -12.16
CA ASN A 63 -6.46 -8.71 -12.52
C ASN A 63 -6.11 -9.80 -13.54
N SER A 64 -5.58 -10.92 -13.06
CA SER A 64 -5.72 -12.21 -13.72
C SER A 64 -7.16 -12.65 -13.48
N GLN A 65 -8.06 -11.99 -14.19
CA GLN A 65 -9.46 -12.32 -14.25
C GLN A 65 -9.56 -13.71 -14.91
N MET A 66 -9.79 -14.77 -14.13
CA MET A 66 -10.58 -15.88 -14.65
C MET A 66 -12.00 -15.71 -14.13
N LEU A 67 -12.74 -14.88 -14.87
CA LEU A 67 -14.14 -15.13 -15.18
C LEU A 67 -14.25 -16.59 -15.64
N ASN A 68 -14.78 -17.48 -14.80
CA ASN A 68 -15.49 -18.63 -15.35
C ASN A 68 -16.98 -18.30 -15.31
N CYS A 69 -17.45 -17.85 -16.46
CA CYS A 69 -18.86 -17.70 -16.80
C CYS A 69 -19.57 -19.07 -16.77
N HIS A 70 -20.82 -19.04 -16.33
CA HIS A 70 -21.96 -19.94 -16.64
C HIS A 70 -21.69 -21.26 -17.39
N SER A 71 -22.19 -22.36 -16.80
CA SER A 71 -23.10 -23.32 -17.46
C SER A 71 -23.87 -24.09 -16.39
#